data_AF-A0ABD6BMW3-F1
#
_entry.id   AF-A0ABD6BMW3-F1
#
_cell.length_a   1.000
_cell.length_b   1.000
_cell.length_c   1.000
_cell.angle_alpha   90.00
_cell.angle_beta   90.00
_cell.angle_gamma   90.00
#
_symmetry.space_group_name_H-M   'P 1'
#
loop_
_entity.id
_entity.type
_entity.pdbx_description
1 polymer ?
#
loop_
_entity_poly.entity_id
_entity_poly.type
_entity_poly.pdbx_seq_one_letter_code
_entity_poly.pdbx_strand_id
1 'polypeptide(L)'
;RHAGAAADAADAARLAAALLLLSAAGVHTGAVVAGEVYDEPAPEDSLPGYAQPGSEMHAVVENMSVAITANGGTDVLYVGEGLAVGDEATLAQPPVPEAEQDAFARRLPFAWYVERADAETSSVAAPDAVPDSAPPVVVTTPEYRGTLTRQLTGYERYQVDTGLTDRTLVVFVNV
;
A
#
# COMPACT_ATOMS: atom_id res chain seq x y z
N ARG A 1 -33.00 33.52 62.55
CA ARG A 1 -33.57 32.80 61.38
C ARG A 1 -32.50 32.62 60.28
N HIS A 2 -31.28 32.18 60.64
CA HIS A 2 -30.10 32.15 59.72
C HIS A 2 -29.57 30.73 59.42
N ALA A 3 -30.15 29.69 60.03
CA ALA A 3 -29.68 28.31 59.84
C ALA A 3 -30.18 27.66 58.53
N GLY A 4 -31.36 28.05 58.02
CA GLY A 4 -31.95 27.46 56.81
C GLY A 4 -31.19 27.83 55.52
N ALA A 5 -30.87 29.12 55.33
CA ALA A 5 -30.22 29.59 54.11
C ALA A 5 -28.79 29.03 53.92
N ALA A 6 -28.08 28.72 55.00
CA ALA A 6 -26.75 28.11 54.93
C ALA A 6 -26.81 26.62 54.55
N ALA A 7 -27.86 25.90 54.97
CA ALA A 7 -28.11 24.53 54.57
C ALA A 7 -28.49 24.44 53.08
N ASP A 8 -29.35 25.35 52.60
CA ASP A 8 -29.74 25.45 51.19
C ASP A 8 -28.55 25.76 50.28
N ALA A 9 -27.65 26.65 50.71
CA ALA A 9 -26.44 26.97 49.94
C ALA A 9 -25.44 25.80 49.91
N ALA A 10 -25.32 25.04 51.01
CA ALA A 10 -24.45 23.87 51.07
C ALA A 10 -24.96 22.72 50.20
N ASP A 11 -26.28 22.50 50.15
CA ASP A 11 -26.88 21.49 49.28
C ASP A 11 -26.86 21.90 47.81
N ALA A 12 -27.05 23.18 47.51
CA ALA A 12 -26.86 23.70 46.16
C ALA A 12 -25.40 23.54 45.68
N ALA A 13 -24.42 23.80 46.56
CA ALA A 13 -23.01 23.60 46.24
C ALA A 13 -22.65 22.13 46.01
N ARG A 14 -23.22 21.21 46.81
CA ARG A 14 -23.04 19.76 46.63
C ARG A 14 -23.67 19.26 45.34
N LEU A 15 -24.87 19.74 45.00
CA LEU A 15 -25.55 19.39 43.76
C LEU A 15 -24.76 19.91 42.54
N ALA A 16 -24.26 21.15 42.60
CA ALA A 16 -23.42 21.72 41.55
C ALA A 16 -22.11 20.92 41.37
N ALA A 17 -21.46 20.53 42.47
CA ALA A 17 -20.26 19.70 42.44
C ALA A 17 -20.54 18.30 41.87
N ALA A 18 -21.67 17.69 42.23
CA ALA A 18 -22.08 16.39 41.70
C ALA A 18 -22.36 16.46 40.19
N LEU A 19 -23.04 17.52 39.73
CA LEU A 19 -23.28 17.75 38.31
C LEU A 19 -21.97 18.04 37.53
N LEU A 20 -21.02 18.75 38.13
CA LEU A 20 -19.68 18.96 37.58
C LEU A 20 -18.89 17.66 37.45
N LEU A 21 -18.96 16.79 38.46
CA LEU A 21 -18.32 15.46 38.42
C LEU A 21 -18.99 14.54 37.39
N LEU A 22 -20.32 14.56 37.30
CA LEU A 22 -21.07 13.78 36.31
C LEU A 22 -20.82 14.28 34.88
N SER A 23 -20.71 15.59 34.68
CA SER A 23 -20.35 16.17 33.38
C SER A 23 -18.90 15.89 33.01
N ALA A 24 -17.96 15.94 33.96
CA ALA A 24 -16.57 15.52 33.73
C ALA A 24 -16.47 14.02 33.38
N ALA A 25 -17.28 13.16 34.01
CA ALA A 25 -17.31 11.73 33.72
C ALA A 25 -18.02 11.39 32.39
N GLY A 26 -18.99 12.20 31.95
CA GLY A 26 -19.80 11.95 30.75
C GLY A 26 -19.12 12.30 29.42
N VAL A 27 -18.03 13.07 29.42
CA VAL A 27 -17.35 13.51 28.17
C VAL A 27 -16.40 12.45 27.61
N HIS A 28 -16.05 11.41 28.37
CA HIS A 28 -15.00 10.47 27.97
C HIS A 28 -15.49 9.28 27.12
N THR A 29 -16.79 9.06 26.98
CA THR A 29 -17.30 7.92 26.18
C THR A 29 -17.49 8.24 24.69
N GLY A 30 -17.42 9.52 24.29
CA GLY A 30 -17.58 9.93 22.87
C GLY A 30 -16.26 10.11 22.10
N ALA A 31 -15.15 10.40 22.78
CA ALA A 31 -13.87 10.69 22.13
C ALA A 31 -13.04 9.43 21.81
N VAL A 32 -13.27 8.32 22.53
CA VAL A 32 -12.44 7.10 22.39
C VAL A 32 -12.71 6.36 21.08
N VAL A 33 -13.92 6.46 20.52
CA VAL A 33 -14.27 5.78 19.26
C VAL A 33 -13.69 6.49 18.03
N ALA A 34 -13.35 7.78 18.13
CA ALA A 34 -12.78 8.53 17.00
C ALA A 34 -11.25 8.38 16.87
N GLY A 35 -10.55 8.02 17.96
CA GLY A 35 -9.09 7.83 17.97
C GLY A 35 -8.65 6.54 17.28
N GLU A 36 -9.35 5.43 17.54
CA GLU A 36 -8.96 4.11 17.02
C GLU A 36 -9.04 3.99 15.49
N VAL A 37 -9.82 4.84 14.81
CA VAL A 37 -9.98 4.77 13.35
C VAL A 37 -8.82 5.44 12.61
N TYR A 38 -8.09 6.34 13.26
CA TYR A 38 -7.05 7.18 12.63
C TYR A 38 -5.67 7.08 13.29
N ASP A 39 -5.52 6.31 14.36
CA ASP A 39 -4.21 6.05 14.97
C ASP A 39 -3.38 5.03 14.15
N GLU A 40 -2.07 5.14 14.26
CA GLU A 40 -1.12 4.19 13.65
C GLU A 40 -1.30 2.80 14.32
N PRO A 41 -1.46 1.70 13.57
CA PRO A 41 -1.78 0.41 14.17
C PRO A 41 -0.69 -0.05 15.15
N ALA A 42 -1.03 -0.21 16.43
CA ALA A 42 -0.16 -0.83 17.41
C ALA A 42 -0.11 -2.36 17.18
N PRO A 43 1.02 -3.03 17.46
CA PRO A 43 1.19 -4.46 17.20
C PRO A 43 0.22 -5.38 17.98
N GLU A 44 -0.47 -4.85 18.98
CA GLU A 44 -1.49 -5.52 19.79
C GLU A 44 -2.94 -5.32 19.31
N ASP A 45 -3.18 -4.59 18.23
CA ASP A 45 -4.54 -4.22 17.83
C ASP A 45 -5.28 -5.36 17.10
N SER A 46 -6.49 -5.65 17.57
CA SER A 46 -7.32 -6.78 17.11
C SER A 46 -8.18 -6.46 15.88
N LEU A 47 -8.01 -5.26 15.32
CA LEU A 47 -8.62 -4.84 14.07
C LEU A 47 -7.56 -4.90 12.96
N PRO A 48 -7.78 -5.68 11.90
CA PRO A 48 -6.82 -5.82 10.83
C PRO A 48 -6.67 -4.51 10.04
N GLY A 49 -5.57 -3.78 10.27
CA GLY A 49 -5.09 -2.71 9.39
C GLY A 49 -4.61 -3.19 8.00
N TYR A 50 -5.03 -4.38 7.56
CA TYR A 50 -4.52 -5.10 6.37
C TYR A 50 -4.97 -4.55 5.01
N ALA A 51 -5.54 -3.33 4.94
CA ALA A 51 -6.09 -2.81 3.68
C ALA A 51 -5.24 -1.70 3.04
N GLN A 52 -4.30 -1.10 3.76
CA GLN A 52 -3.41 -0.09 3.18
C GLN A 52 -2.09 -0.75 2.75
N PRO A 53 -1.55 -0.40 1.58
CA PRO A 53 -0.25 -0.92 1.18
C PRO A 53 0.81 -0.57 2.21
N GLY A 54 1.70 -1.53 2.53
CA GLY A 54 2.84 -1.26 3.41
C GLY A 54 3.70 -0.11 2.88
N SER A 55 4.45 0.53 3.77
CA SER A 55 5.33 1.67 3.42
C SER A 55 6.25 1.40 2.22
N GLU A 56 6.70 0.15 2.04
CA GLU A 56 7.50 -0.26 0.88
C GLU A 56 6.74 -0.15 -0.45
N MET A 57 5.43 -0.45 -0.49
CA MET A 57 4.61 -0.25 -1.69
C MET A 57 4.44 1.25 -2.00
N HIS A 58 4.31 2.10 -0.98
CA HIS A 58 4.17 3.53 -1.23
C HIS A 58 5.42 4.12 -1.87
N ALA A 59 6.59 3.81 -1.30
CA ALA A 59 7.88 4.28 -1.80
C ALA A 59 8.15 3.82 -3.23
N VAL A 60 7.92 2.53 -3.53
CA VAL A 60 8.13 2.03 -4.90
C VAL A 60 7.17 2.69 -5.89
N VAL A 61 5.89 2.90 -5.55
CA VAL A 61 4.91 3.52 -6.45
C VAL A 61 5.28 4.96 -6.75
N GLU A 62 5.75 5.72 -5.75
CA GLU A 62 6.21 7.09 -5.94
C GLU A 62 7.41 7.16 -6.88
N ASN A 63 8.47 6.40 -6.58
CA ASN A 63 9.70 6.42 -7.38
C ASN A 63 9.48 5.86 -8.80
N MET A 64 8.67 4.81 -8.92
CA MET A 64 8.25 4.28 -10.21
C MET A 64 7.53 5.37 -11.05
N SER A 65 6.58 6.10 -10.46
CA SER A 65 5.83 7.13 -11.18
C SER A 65 6.73 8.26 -11.71
N VAL A 66 7.75 8.65 -10.92
CA VAL A 66 8.75 9.64 -11.35
C VAL A 66 9.58 9.11 -12.52
N ALA A 67 10.07 7.86 -12.42
CA ALA A 67 10.91 7.25 -13.45
C ALA A 67 10.16 7.06 -14.78
N ILE A 68 8.88 6.67 -14.73
CA ILE A 68 7.98 6.55 -15.89
C ILE A 68 7.83 7.90 -16.60
N THR A 69 7.51 8.96 -15.86
CA THR A 69 7.26 10.29 -16.45
C THR A 69 8.46 10.85 -17.23
N ALA A 70 9.68 10.46 -16.84
CA ALA A 70 10.91 10.90 -17.48
C ALA A 70 11.32 10.06 -18.70
N ASN A 71 10.63 8.95 -18.96
CA ASN A 71 10.98 7.97 -19.97
C ASN A 71 10.16 8.11 -21.25
N GLY A 72 10.68 7.58 -22.35
CA GLY A 72 9.94 7.40 -23.59
C GLY A 72 10.15 6.00 -24.13
N GLY A 73 9.06 5.30 -24.45
CA GLY A 73 9.06 3.90 -24.88
C GLY A 73 8.52 3.00 -23.77
N THR A 74 8.99 1.75 -23.70
CA THR A 74 8.60 0.85 -22.61
C THR A 74 9.08 1.40 -21.27
N ASP A 75 8.16 1.51 -20.33
CA ASP A 75 8.36 2.02 -18.99
C ASP A 75 8.59 0.89 -17.99
N VAL A 76 7.78 -0.17 -18.09
CA VAL A 76 7.80 -1.29 -17.15
C VAL A 76 8.03 -2.60 -17.89
N LEU A 77 9.09 -3.32 -17.51
CA LEU A 77 9.39 -4.67 -18.01
C LEU A 77 9.07 -5.73 -16.95
N TYR A 78 8.13 -6.62 -17.24
CA TYR A 78 7.89 -7.82 -16.45
C TYR A 78 8.84 -8.94 -16.87
N VAL A 79 9.53 -9.55 -15.90
CA VAL A 79 10.56 -10.56 -16.13
C VAL A 79 10.22 -11.86 -15.38
N GLY A 80 10.23 -12.96 -16.13
CA GLY A 80 10.03 -14.32 -15.61
C GLY A 80 8.78 -14.97 -16.19
N GLU A 81 8.82 -16.28 -16.44
CA GLU A 81 7.71 -17.07 -17.01
C GLU A 81 6.40 -16.87 -16.23
N GLY A 82 6.50 -16.64 -14.93
CA GLY A 82 5.32 -16.42 -14.11
C GLY A 82 4.67 -15.05 -14.29
N LEU A 83 5.37 -14.07 -14.81
CA LEU A 83 4.86 -12.71 -15.01
C LEU A 83 4.69 -12.35 -16.47
N ALA A 84 5.42 -13.00 -17.37
CA ALA A 84 5.42 -12.69 -18.79
C ALA A 84 4.09 -13.07 -19.46
N VAL A 85 3.62 -12.21 -20.36
CA VAL A 85 2.50 -12.50 -21.27
C VAL A 85 2.96 -12.40 -22.71
N GLY A 86 2.27 -13.09 -23.63
CA GLY A 86 2.64 -13.09 -25.05
C GLY A 86 2.37 -11.76 -25.76
N ASP A 87 1.32 -11.06 -25.35
CA ASP A 87 0.92 -9.76 -25.87
C ASP A 87 0.25 -8.93 -24.76
N GLU A 88 0.90 -7.84 -24.34
CA GLU A 88 0.42 -6.97 -23.27
C GLU A 88 -0.93 -6.31 -23.61
N ALA A 89 -1.24 -6.10 -24.89
CA ALA A 89 -2.50 -5.52 -25.31
C ALA A 89 -3.72 -6.39 -24.92
N THR A 90 -3.49 -7.68 -24.68
CA THR A 90 -4.54 -8.61 -24.25
C THR A 90 -5.01 -8.37 -22.81
N LEU A 91 -4.22 -7.66 -21.99
CA LEU A 91 -4.56 -7.33 -20.61
C LEU A 91 -5.34 -6.02 -20.48
N ALA A 92 -5.39 -5.21 -21.54
CA ALA A 92 -6.02 -3.90 -21.52
C ALA A 92 -7.54 -3.95 -21.31
N GLN A 93 -8.19 -5.07 -21.64
CA GLN A 93 -9.65 -5.23 -21.51
C GLN A 93 -10.04 -6.64 -21.07
N PRO A 94 -11.08 -6.78 -20.24
CA PRO A 94 -11.64 -8.09 -19.94
C PRO A 94 -12.43 -8.66 -21.14
N PRO A 95 -12.53 -9.99 -21.26
CA PRO A 95 -11.91 -10.98 -20.38
C PRO A 95 -10.43 -11.20 -20.69
N VAL A 96 -9.61 -11.42 -19.65
CA VAL A 96 -8.21 -11.83 -19.80
C VAL A 96 -8.17 -13.24 -20.40
N PRO A 97 -7.39 -13.48 -21.49
CA PRO A 97 -7.27 -14.80 -22.09
C PRO A 97 -6.80 -15.85 -21.09
N GLU A 98 -7.32 -17.07 -21.19
CA GLU A 98 -7.03 -18.16 -20.24
C GLU A 98 -5.53 -18.40 -20.05
N ALA A 99 -4.75 -18.32 -21.14
CA ALA A 99 -3.30 -18.48 -21.12
C ALA A 99 -2.57 -17.43 -20.24
N GLU A 100 -3.16 -16.24 -20.08
CA GLU A 100 -2.54 -15.09 -19.42
C GLU A 100 -3.12 -14.79 -18.03
N GLN A 101 -4.17 -15.53 -17.62
CA GLN A 101 -4.86 -15.28 -16.35
C GLN A 101 -3.96 -15.40 -15.12
N ASP A 102 -3.08 -16.40 -15.08
CA ASP A 102 -2.18 -16.60 -13.93
C ASP A 102 -1.11 -15.50 -13.88
N ALA A 103 -0.53 -15.11 -15.02
CA ALA A 103 0.42 -14.01 -15.11
C ALA A 103 -0.23 -12.68 -14.70
N PHE A 104 -1.41 -12.37 -15.24
CA PHE A 104 -2.19 -11.21 -14.83
C PHE A 104 -2.47 -11.21 -13.33
N ALA A 105 -2.94 -12.33 -12.77
CA ALA A 105 -3.22 -12.45 -11.35
C ALA A 105 -1.95 -12.24 -10.50
N ARG A 106 -0.78 -12.74 -10.92
CA ARG A 106 0.51 -12.53 -10.21
C ARG A 106 0.93 -11.08 -10.14
N ARG A 107 0.59 -10.29 -11.16
CA ARG A 107 0.92 -8.87 -11.20
C ARG A 107 0.02 -8.03 -10.30
N LEU A 108 -1.11 -8.56 -9.83
CA LEU A 108 -2.03 -7.81 -8.96
C LEU A 108 -1.56 -7.78 -7.50
N PRO A 109 -1.79 -6.66 -6.77
CA PRO A 109 -2.41 -5.41 -7.23
C PRO A 109 -1.43 -4.45 -7.91
N PHE A 110 -0.13 -4.79 -8.03
CA PHE A 110 0.90 -3.87 -8.52
C PHE A 110 0.59 -3.34 -9.93
N ALA A 111 0.04 -4.16 -10.83
CA ALA A 111 -0.38 -3.74 -12.16
C ALA A 111 -1.38 -2.58 -12.14
N TRP A 112 -2.26 -2.44 -11.13
CA TRP A 112 -3.16 -1.29 -11.06
C TRP A 112 -2.41 0.04 -10.87
N TYR A 113 -1.27 0.03 -10.20
CA TYR A 113 -0.43 1.22 -10.03
C TYR A 113 0.36 1.54 -11.30
N VAL A 114 0.81 0.51 -12.02
CA VAL A 114 1.44 0.63 -13.34
C VAL A 114 0.46 1.27 -14.34
N GLU A 115 -0.77 0.74 -14.43
CA GLU A 115 -1.83 1.30 -15.28
C GLU A 115 -2.21 2.73 -14.88
N ARG A 116 -2.30 3.01 -13.57
CA ARG A 116 -2.58 4.36 -13.08
C ARG A 116 -1.49 5.37 -13.46
N ALA A 117 -0.26 4.90 -13.59
CA ALA A 117 0.87 5.72 -14.04
C ALA A 117 0.93 5.87 -15.57
N ASP A 118 -0.04 5.31 -16.31
CA ASP A 118 -0.11 5.34 -17.77
C ASP A 118 1.15 4.76 -18.43
N ALA A 119 1.69 3.69 -17.83
CA ALA A 119 2.97 3.13 -18.20
C ALA A 119 2.86 2.19 -19.42
N GLU A 120 3.76 2.32 -20.38
CA GLU A 120 3.91 1.35 -21.46
C GLU A 120 4.62 0.09 -20.96
N THR A 121 4.01 -1.07 -21.13
CA THR A 121 4.50 -2.34 -20.55
C THR A 121 5.06 -3.29 -21.60
N SER A 122 5.96 -4.17 -21.17
CA SER A 122 6.45 -5.31 -21.96
C SER A 122 6.83 -6.47 -21.04
N SER A 123 7.02 -7.65 -21.64
CA SER A 123 7.30 -8.89 -20.94
C SER A 123 8.42 -9.71 -21.58
N VAL A 124 9.23 -10.33 -20.73
CA VAL A 124 10.18 -11.37 -21.13
C VAL A 124 10.15 -12.54 -20.15
N ALA A 125 10.18 -13.76 -20.68
CA ALA A 125 10.07 -14.98 -19.87
C ALA A 125 11.33 -15.30 -19.05
N ALA A 126 12.50 -14.77 -19.44
CA ALA A 126 13.78 -15.11 -18.82
C ALA A 126 14.60 -13.85 -18.52
N PRO A 127 15.39 -13.84 -17.43
CA PRO A 127 16.23 -12.70 -17.08
C PRO A 127 17.31 -12.41 -18.13
N ASP A 128 17.78 -13.42 -18.87
CA ASP A 128 18.80 -13.23 -19.92
C ASP A 128 18.22 -12.57 -21.19
N ALA A 129 16.89 -12.43 -21.28
CA ALA A 129 16.21 -11.70 -22.35
C ALA A 129 15.95 -10.22 -22.01
N VAL A 130 16.36 -9.77 -20.82
CA VAL A 130 16.33 -8.34 -20.46
C VAL A 130 17.32 -7.59 -21.36
N PRO A 131 16.91 -6.50 -22.02
CA PRO A 131 17.80 -5.73 -22.90
C PRO A 131 18.89 -5.01 -22.11
N ASP A 132 20.05 -4.79 -22.72
CA ASP A 132 21.17 -4.05 -22.11
C ASP A 132 20.75 -2.63 -21.67
N SER A 133 19.87 -2.00 -22.46
CA SER A 133 19.19 -0.75 -22.09
C SER A 133 17.81 -1.09 -21.52
N ALA A 134 17.79 -1.56 -20.27
CA ALA A 134 16.56 -1.91 -19.59
C ALA A 134 15.63 -0.69 -19.40
N PRO A 135 14.30 -0.88 -19.46
CA PRO A 135 13.32 0.12 -19.04
C PRO A 135 13.55 0.62 -17.61
N PRO A 136 13.09 1.84 -17.26
CA PRO A 136 13.33 2.44 -15.96
C PRO A 136 12.77 1.60 -14.80
N VAL A 137 11.79 0.74 -15.05
CA VAL A 137 11.19 -0.14 -14.06
C VAL A 137 11.25 -1.58 -14.55
N VAL A 138 11.80 -2.47 -13.73
CA VAL A 138 11.81 -3.91 -14.00
C VAL A 138 11.18 -4.66 -12.84
N VAL A 139 10.15 -5.45 -13.14
CA VAL A 139 9.38 -6.22 -12.15
C VAL A 139 9.67 -7.70 -12.33
N THR A 140 10.00 -8.40 -11.26
CA THR A 140 10.31 -9.83 -11.28
C THR A 140 9.79 -10.54 -10.04
N THR A 141 9.90 -11.87 -10.03
CA THR A 141 9.76 -12.72 -8.84
C THR A 141 11.09 -12.80 -8.04
N PRO A 142 11.04 -13.21 -6.75
CA PRO A 142 12.23 -13.35 -5.91
C PRO A 142 13.30 -14.30 -6.45
N GLU A 143 12.92 -15.27 -7.30
CA GLU A 143 13.83 -16.27 -7.87
C GLU A 143 14.89 -15.65 -8.79
N TYR A 144 14.53 -14.60 -9.56
CA TYR A 144 15.45 -13.92 -10.47
C TYR A 144 16.11 -12.68 -9.87
N ARG A 145 15.73 -12.28 -8.64
CA ARG A 145 16.30 -11.12 -7.93
C ARG A 145 17.82 -11.08 -7.99
N GLY A 146 18.48 -12.20 -7.68
CA GLY A 146 19.94 -12.27 -7.63
C GLY A 146 20.60 -12.03 -8.98
N THR A 147 19.99 -12.53 -10.06
CA THR A 147 20.46 -12.33 -11.43
C THR A 147 20.26 -10.89 -11.87
N LEU A 148 19.05 -10.35 -11.70
CA LEU A 148 18.74 -8.97 -12.09
C LEU A 148 19.49 -7.93 -11.26
N THR A 149 19.79 -8.19 -9.98
CA THR A 149 20.63 -7.29 -9.16
C THR A 149 22.02 -7.10 -9.76
N ARG A 150 22.56 -8.10 -10.47
CA ARG A 150 23.87 -7.98 -11.14
C ARG A 150 23.78 -7.30 -12.51
N GLN A 151 22.65 -7.43 -13.20
CA GLN A 151 22.44 -6.82 -14.52
C GLN A 151 22.04 -5.34 -14.40
N LEU A 152 21.10 -5.03 -13.50
CA LEU A 152 20.50 -3.71 -13.29
C LEU A 152 21.29 -2.89 -12.27
N THR A 153 22.57 -2.69 -12.56
CA THR A 153 23.46 -1.93 -11.66
C THR A 153 23.00 -0.48 -11.60
N GLY A 154 22.80 0.06 -10.39
CA GLY A 154 22.34 1.43 -10.17
C GLY A 154 20.83 1.56 -9.94
N TYR A 155 20.05 0.50 -10.17
CA TYR A 155 18.63 0.48 -9.83
C TYR A 155 18.45 0.31 -8.33
N GLU A 156 17.50 1.04 -7.76
CA GLU A 156 17.02 0.79 -6.42
C GLU A 156 16.04 -0.39 -6.42
N ARG A 157 16.10 -1.23 -5.39
CA ARG A 157 15.33 -2.47 -5.33
C ARG A 157 14.35 -2.47 -4.17
N TYR A 158 13.10 -2.76 -4.50
CA TYR A 158 11.97 -2.86 -3.59
C TYR A 158 11.45 -4.29 -3.55
N GLN A 159 10.94 -4.70 -2.40
CA GLN A 159 10.13 -5.89 -2.27
C GLN A 159 8.68 -5.47 -2.06
N VAL A 160 7.76 -6.13 -2.72
CA VAL A 160 6.34 -5.80 -2.67
C VAL A 160 5.57 -7.08 -2.41
N ASP A 161 5.06 -7.20 -1.18
CA ASP A 161 4.22 -8.32 -0.80
C ASP A 161 2.76 -8.03 -1.18
N THR A 162 2.18 -8.86 -2.05
CA THR A 162 0.85 -8.70 -2.59
C THR A 162 -0.16 -9.52 -1.78
N GLY A 163 -0.78 -8.88 -0.78
CA GLY A 163 -1.72 -9.54 0.12
C GLY A 163 -2.93 -10.20 -0.56
N LEU A 164 -3.28 -9.79 -1.79
CA LEU A 164 -4.37 -10.41 -2.57
C LEU A 164 -4.02 -11.80 -3.12
N THR A 165 -2.74 -12.08 -3.35
CA THR A 165 -2.31 -13.36 -3.95
C THR A 165 -1.31 -14.13 -3.12
N ASP A 166 -0.91 -13.58 -1.97
CA ASP A 166 0.12 -14.13 -1.08
C ASP A 166 1.44 -14.36 -1.85
N ARG A 167 1.77 -13.41 -2.74
CA ARG A 167 2.94 -13.46 -3.62
C ARG A 167 3.82 -12.25 -3.37
N THR A 168 5.11 -12.42 -3.58
CA THR A 168 6.09 -11.33 -3.48
C THR A 168 6.56 -10.96 -4.88
N LEU A 169 6.55 -9.67 -5.19
CA LEU A 169 7.23 -9.09 -6.34
C LEU A 169 8.51 -8.40 -5.88
N VAL A 170 9.50 -8.37 -6.76
CA VAL A 170 10.72 -7.57 -6.60
C VAL A 170 10.73 -6.56 -7.74
N VAL A 171 10.79 -5.29 -7.38
CA VAL A 171 10.73 -4.17 -8.32
C VAL A 171 12.06 -3.45 -8.29
N PHE A 172 12.65 -3.24 -9.45
CA PHE A 172 13.84 -2.43 -9.64
C PHE A 172 13.41 -1.11 -10.29
N VAL A 173 13.85 0.02 -9.74
CA VAL A 173 13.55 1.37 -10.27
C VAL A 173 14.86 2.11 -10.49
N ASN A 174 15.02 2.67 -11.69
CA ASN A 174 16.12 3.57 -12.01
C ASN A 174 15.75 4.99 -11.54
N VAL A 175 16.44 5.47 -10.50
CA VAL A 175 16.21 6.78 -9.86
C VAL A 175 17.31 7.79 -10.17
#